data_AF-A0A938MLE2-F1
#
_entry.id   AF-A0A938MLE2-F1
#
_cell.length_a   1.000
_cell.length_b   1.000
_cell.length_c   1.000
_cell.angle_alpha   90.00
_cell.angle_beta   90.00
_cell.angle_gamma   90.00
#
_symmetry.space_group_name_H-M   'P 1'
#
loop_
_entity.id
_entity.type
_entity.pdbx_description
1 polymer ?
#
loop_
_entity_poly.entity_id
_entity_poly.type
_entity_poly.pdbx_seq_one_letter_code
_entity_poly.pdbx_strand_id
1 'polypeptide(L)'
;MRSATLPSFWAAYQALDEDVKRSARKAYRLWAQNPFHPSLHFKCINEAENVWSARVSRSYRAVGVLQGDTVTWFWVGDHDAYMRFFS
;
A
#
# COMPACT_ATOMS: atom_id res chain seq x y z
N MET A 1 11.27 0.27 9.42
CA MET A 1 10.72 -0.18 8.13
C MET A 1 11.32 0.61 6.99
N ARG A 2 11.91 -0.12 6.05
CA ARG A 2 12.42 0.37 4.76
C ARG A 2 11.35 0.21 3.68
N SER A 3 11.43 1.03 2.65
CA SER A 3 10.48 1.02 1.53
C SER A 3 11.22 0.79 0.22
N ALA A 4 10.69 -0.13 -0.59
CA ALA A 4 11.07 -0.34 -1.97
C ALA A 4 9.81 -0.41 -2.85
N THR A 5 9.95 -0.16 -4.15
CA THR A 5 8.82 -0.19 -5.11
C THR A 5 9.20 -1.00 -6.33
N LEU A 6 8.29 -1.84 -6.81
CA LEU A 6 8.40 -2.44 -8.13
C LEU A 6 7.90 -1.50 -9.23
N PRO A 7 8.31 -1.68 -10.50
CA PRO A 7 7.77 -0.91 -11.62
C PRO A 7 6.24 -0.93 -11.73
N SER A 8 5.61 -2.06 -11.36
CA SER A 8 4.14 -2.22 -11.34
C SER A 8 3.45 -1.24 -10.39
N PHE A 9 4.09 -0.88 -9.28
CA PHE A 9 3.56 0.13 -8.36
C PHE A 9 3.47 1.49 -9.04
N TRP A 10 4.53 1.88 -9.76
CA TRP A 10 4.57 3.17 -10.45
C TRP A 10 3.59 3.22 -11.62
N ALA A 11 3.44 2.13 -12.38
CA ALA A 11 2.42 2.04 -13.42
C ALA A 11 1.01 2.23 -12.84
N ALA A 12 0.68 1.54 -11.74
CA ALA A 12 -0.60 1.70 -11.07
C ALA A 12 -0.79 3.12 -10.50
N TYR A 13 0.24 3.67 -9.86
CA TYR A 13 0.22 5.02 -9.30
C TYR A 13 0.01 6.11 -10.36
N GLN A 14 0.63 5.96 -11.55
CA GLN A 14 0.51 6.93 -12.64
C GLN A 14 -0.92 7.00 -13.19
N ALA A 15 -1.64 5.88 -13.18
CA ALA A 15 -3.03 5.78 -13.63
C ALA A 15 -4.06 6.35 -12.62
N LEU A 16 -3.63 6.74 -11.42
CA LEU A 16 -4.53 7.33 -10.41
C LEU A 16 -4.85 8.80 -10.71
N ASP A 17 -6.02 9.24 -10.27
CA ASP A 17 -6.36 10.66 -10.24
C ASP A 17 -5.44 11.44 -9.30
N GLU A 18 -5.26 12.74 -9.57
CA GLU A 18 -4.33 13.59 -8.83
C GLU A 18 -4.64 13.70 -7.33
N ASP A 19 -5.91 13.66 -6.95
CA ASP A 19 -6.32 13.67 -5.54
C ASP A 19 -5.96 12.37 -4.81
N VAL A 20 -6.04 11.24 -5.52
CA VAL A 20 -5.62 9.95 -4.99
C VAL A 20 -4.10 9.89 -4.88
N LYS A 21 -3.37 10.38 -5.89
CA LYS A 21 -1.90 10.51 -5.84
C LYS A 21 -1.46 11.36 -4.63
N ARG A 22 -2.17 12.46 -4.36
CA ARG A 22 -1.91 13.31 -3.17
C ARG A 22 -2.14 12.55 -1.87
N SER A 23 -3.24 11.80 -1.79
CA SER A 23 -3.55 10.95 -0.63
C SER A 23 -2.49 9.87 -0.42
N ALA A 24 -2.03 9.22 -1.49
CA ALA A 24 -0.97 8.20 -1.44
C ALA A 24 0.35 8.78 -0.93
N ARG A 25 0.76 9.98 -1.40
CA ARG A 25 1.95 10.66 -0.87
C ARG A 25 1.80 11.00 0.62
N LYS A 26 0.62 11.45 1.06
CA LYS A 26 0.35 11.74 2.47
C LYS A 26 0.43 10.47 3.33
N ALA A 27 -0.20 9.38 2.88
CA ALA A 27 -0.17 8.10 3.56
C ALA A 27 1.26 7.54 3.64
N TYR A 28 2.05 7.63 2.56
CA TYR A 28 3.45 7.20 2.55
C TYR A 28 4.30 7.98 3.56
N ARG A 29 4.17 9.31 3.62
CA ARG A 29 4.91 10.13 4.60
C ARG A 29 4.57 9.73 6.04
N LEU A 30 3.29 9.49 6.33
CA LEU A 30 2.86 9.03 7.64
C LEU A 30 3.39 7.63 7.94
N TRP A 31 3.33 6.71 6.97
CA TRP A 31 3.86 5.36 7.12
C TRP A 31 5.37 5.36 7.36
N ALA A 32 6.14 6.20 6.65
CA ALA A 32 7.59 6.29 6.85
C ALA A 32 7.98 6.77 8.26
N GLN A 33 7.12 7.57 8.91
CA GLN A 33 7.33 8.06 10.27
C GLN A 33 6.79 7.09 11.34
N ASN A 34 5.60 6.56 11.10
CA ASN A 34 4.91 5.64 11.99
C ASN A 34 4.10 4.62 11.17
N PRO A 35 4.73 3.49 10.77
CA PRO A 35 4.08 2.47 9.94
C PRO A 35 2.78 1.93 10.54
N PHE A 36 2.70 1.90 11.87
CA PHE A 36 1.58 1.35 12.62
C PHE A 36 0.61 2.43 13.12
N HIS A 37 0.64 3.63 12.54
CA HIS A 37 -0.35 4.64 12.84
C HIS A 37 -1.77 4.10 12.53
N PRO A 38 -2.75 4.19 13.47
CA PRO A 38 -4.05 3.54 13.32
C PRO A 38 -4.80 3.88 12.03
N SER A 39 -4.66 5.12 11.54
CA SER A 39 -5.32 5.56 10.29
C SER A 39 -4.83 4.84 9.03
N LEU A 40 -3.60 4.29 9.07
CA LEU A 40 -3.04 3.55 7.95
C LEU A 40 -3.59 2.14 7.88
N HIS A 41 -4.15 1.59 8.96
CA HIS A 41 -4.59 0.19 9.01
C HIS A 41 -3.56 -0.78 8.39
N PHE A 42 -2.28 -0.53 8.66
CA PHE A 42 -1.19 -1.32 8.07
C PHE A 42 -1.20 -2.71 8.69
N LYS A 43 -1.53 -3.73 7.88
CA LYS A 43 -1.75 -5.10 8.36
C LYS A 43 -1.40 -6.15 7.30
N CYS A 44 -1.05 -7.35 7.78
CA CYS A 44 -0.96 -8.55 6.95
C CYS A 44 -2.35 -8.92 6.42
N ILE A 45 -2.44 -9.25 5.14
CA ILE A 45 -3.66 -9.68 4.44
C ILE A 45 -3.52 -11.05 3.78
N ASN A 46 -2.31 -11.59 3.67
CA ASN A 46 -2.04 -12.98 3.29
C ASN A 46 -0.73 -13.40 3.97
N GLU A 47 -0.82 -14.33 4.91
CA GLU A 47 0.32 -14.80 5.70
C GLU A 47 1.27 -15.70 4.90
N ALA A 48 0.76 -16.50 3.97
CA ALA A 48 1.57 -17.44 3.19
C ALA A 48 2.61 -16.73 2.32
N GLU A 49 2.24 -15.58 1.75
CA GLU A 49 3.11 -14.75 0.91
C GLU A 49 3.64 -13.51 1.63
N ASN A 50 3.31 -13.35 2.92
CA ASN A 50 3.60 -12.17 3.74
C ASN A 50 3.22 -10.85 3.05
N VAL A 51 1.99 -10.78 2.53
CA VAL A 51 1.44 -9.61 1.83
C VAL A 51 0.77 -8.69 2.84
N TRP A 52 1.12 -7.41 2.76
CA TRP A 52 0.64 -6.35 3.64
C TRP A 52 -0.08 -5.27 2.85
N SER A 53 -1.08 -4.67 3.49
CA SER A 53 -1.87 -3.58 2.92
C SER A 53 -1.81 -2.35 3.83
N ALA A 54 -1.67 -1.17 3.22
CA ALA A 54 -1.77 0.13 3.88
C ALA A 54 -2.91 0.96 3.26
N ARG A 55 -3.69 1.61 4.11
CA ARG A 55 -4.77 2.52 3.74
C ARG A 55 -4.23 3.83 3.19
N VAL A 56 -4.59 4.13 1.95
CA VAL A 56 -4.34 5.43 1.30
C VAL A 56 -5.50 6.39 1.55
N SER A 57 -6.73 5.90 1.37
CA SER A 57 -7.98 6.62 1.64
C SER A 57 -9.07 5.62 2.02
N ARG A 58 -10.34 6.03 2.13
CA ARG A 58 -11.43 5.06 2.37
C ARG A 58 -11.45 3.96 1.29
N SER A 59 -11.37 4.36 0.03
CA SER A 59 -11.48 3.46 -1.14
C SER A 59 -10.15 2.97 -1.70
N TYR A 60 -9.00 3.52 -1.30
CA TYR A 60 -7.72 3.13 -1.92
C TYR A 60 -6.74 2.47 -0.94
N ARG A 61 -5.95 1.51 -1.43
CA ARG A 61 -4.89 0.82 -0.68
C ARG A 61 -3.58 0.80 -1.47
N ALA A 62 -2.47 0.73 -0.75
CA ALA A 62 -1.17 0.29 -1.27
C ALA A 62 -0.88 -1.11 -0.75
N VAL A 63 -0.31 -1.96 -1.58
CA VAL A 63 -0.03 -3.37 -1.26
C VAL A 63 1.43 -3.69 -1.56
N GLY A 64 2.05 -4.42 -0.64
CA GLY A 64 3.44 -4.84 -0.74
C GLY A 64 3.73 -6.13 0.00
N VAL A 65 4.85 -6.75 -0.29
CA VAL A 65 5.37 -7.90 0.47
C VAL A 65 6.32 -7.38 1.54
N LEU A 66 6.18 -7.88 2.78
CA LEU A 66 7.11 -7.59 3.87
C LEU A 66 8.19 -8.69 3.91
N GLN A 67 9.47 -8.30 3.85
CA GLN A 67 10.60 -9.20 4.05
C GLN A 67 11.60 -8.56 5.00
N GLY A 68 11.80 -9.17 6.17
CA GLY A 68 12.55 -8.54 7.27
C GLY A 68 11.92 -7.21 7.66
N ASP A 69 12.67 -6.11 7.53
CA ASP A 69 12.19 -4.74 7.78
C ASP A 69 11.80 -3.98 6.50
N THR A 70 11.80 -4.61 5.33
CA THR A 70 11.52 -3.93 4.05
C THR A 70 10.14 -4.29 3.52
N VAL A 71 9.32 -3.28 3.23
CA VAL A 71 8.11 -3.45 2.41
C VAL A 71 8.45 -3.12 0.96
N THR A 72 8.27 -4.12 0.09
CA THR A 72 8.36 -3.94 -1.35
C THR A 72 6.95 -3.76 -1.92
N TRP A 73 6.58 -2.51 -2.19
CA TRP A 73 5.28 -2.15 -2.75
C TRP A 73 5.21 -2.54 -4.22
N PHE A 74 4.18 -3.29 -4.60
CA PHE A 74 3.98 -3.72 -5.97
C PHE A 74 2.69 -3.18 -6.59
N TRP A 75 1.79 -2.61 -5.80
CA TRP A 75 0.52 -2.10 -6.29
C TRP A 75 -0.07 -0.98 -5.41
N VAL A 76 -0.85 -0.10 -6.03
CA VAL A 76 -1.70 0.90 -5.37
C VAL A 76 -2.95 1.14 -6.20
N GLY A 77 -4.13 1.17 -5.58
CA GLY A 77 -5.38 1.30 -6.31
C GLY A 77 -6.62 1.11 -5.45
N ASP A 78 -7.75 0.94 -6.13
CA ASP A 78 -9.06 0.80 -5.48
C ASP A 78 -9.18 -0.51 -4.70
N HIS A 79 -9.67 -0.43 -3.47
CA HIS A 79 -9.80 -1.53 -2.55
C HIS A 79 -10.60 -2.70 -3.13
N ASP A 80 -11.67 -2.40 -3.87
CA ASP A 80 -12.56 -3.41 -4.45
C ASP A 80 -11.87 -4.15 -5.61
N ALA A 81 -10.91 -3.49 -6.28
CA ALA A 81 -10.17 -4.09 -7.39
C ALA A 81 -9.30 -5.26 -6.93
N TYR A 82 -8.74 -5.23 -5.72
CA TYR A 82 -7.87 -6.31 -5.22
C TYR A 82 -8.53 -7.24 -4.19
N MET A 83 -9.65 -6.85 -3.56
CA MET A 83 -10.44 -7.73 -2.69
C MET A 83 -10.84 -9.04 -3.38
N ARG A 84 -10.91 -9.06 -4.71
CA ARG A 84 -11.19 -10.26 -5.53
C ARG A 84 -10.08 -11.32 -5.49
N PHE A 85 -8.87 -10.99 -5.02
CA PHE A 85 -7.72 -11.90 -5.02
C PHE A 85 -7.30 -12.38 -3.63
N PHE A 86 -7.78 -11.74 -2.55
CA PHE A 86 -7.30 -11.99 -1.18
C PHE A 86 -8.45 -12.19 -0.17
N SER A 87 -9.64 -12.63 -0.63
CA SER A 87 -10.76 -13.04 0.25
C SER A 87 -10.71 -14.52 0.57
#